data_AF-A0A483EZX6-F1
#
_entry.id   AF-A0A483EZX6-F1
#
_cell.length_a   1.000
_cell.length_b   1.000
_cell.length_c   1.000
_cell.angle_alpha   90.00
_cell.angle_beta   90.00
_cell.angle_gamma   90.00
#
_symmetry.space_group_name_H-M   'P 1'
#
loop_
_entity.id
_entity.type
_entity.pdbx_description
1 polymer ?
#
loop_
_entity_poly.entity_id
_entity_poly.type
_entity_poly.pdbx_seq_one_letter_code
_entity_poly.pdbx_strand_id
1 'polypeptide(L)' 'YEYLRTEFNNQTLKPTEDYFLIFFTYANQTYEVELLRTPYNNGFIFMANGSLVHKAGYWHSTSPAGYSYRDYIAGKPVK' A
#
# COMPACT_ATOMS: atom_id res chain seq x y z
N TYR A 1 -5.14 -4.29 -7.53
CA TYR A 1 -4.47 -3.57 -6.44
C TYR A 1 -4.11 -4.57 -5.35
N GLU A 2 -3.12 -4.25 -4.54
CA GLU A 2 -2.73 -5.01 -3.34
C GLU A 2 -3.07 -4.16 -2.11
N TYR A 3 -3.71 -4.76 -1.12
CA TYR A 3 -3.84 -4.13 0.21
C TYR A 3 -2.55 -4.40 0.99
N LEU A 4 -2.00 -3.39 1.66
CA LEU A 4 -0.71 -3.50 2.33
C LEU A 4 -0.87 -3.62 3.85
N ARG A 5 -1.50 -2.63 4.47
CA ARG A 5 -1.63 -2.50 5.93
C ARG A 5 -2.66 -1.43 6.30
N THR A 6 -3.15 -1.50 7.53
CA THR A 6 -3.86 -0.40 8.20
C THR A 6 -2.93 0.20 9.23
N GLU A 7 -2.84 1.51 9.26
CA GLU A 7 -2.25 2.24 10.37
C GLU A 7 -3.30 2.47 11.46
N PHE A 8 -2.87 2.37 12.72
CA PHE A 8 -3.72 2.57 13.88
C PHE A 8 -3.19 3.72 14.71
N ASN A 9 -4.10 4.54 15.23
CA ASN A 9 -3.76 5.55 16.22
C ASN A 9 -3.29 4.85 17.52
N ASN A 10 -2.07 5.13 17.94
CA ASN A 10 -1.44 4.45 19.08
C ASN A 10 -2.16 4.59 20.43
N GLN A 11 -3.03 5.59 20.60
CA GLN A 11 -3.76 5.82 21.85
C GLN A 11 -5.14 5.16 21.84
N THR A 12 -5.85 5.26 20.71
CA THR A 12 -7.25 4.83 20.62
C THR A 12 -7.42 3.47 19.96
N LEU A 13 -6.36 2.94 19.33
CA LEU A 13 -6.38 1.73 18.49
C LEU A 13 -7.45 1.77 17.40
N LYS A 14 -7.87 2.98 17.00
CA LYS A 14 -8.76 3.18 15.87
C LYS A 14 -7.92 3.22 14.58
N PRO A 15 -8.42 2.63 13.49
CA PRO A 15 -7.74 2.73 12.19
C PRO A 15 -7.72 4.19 11.74
N THR A 16 -6.56 4.64 11.25
CA THR A 16 -6.38 5.99 10.71
C THR A 16 -6.35 5.96 9.19
N GLU A 17 -5.53 5.08 8.60
CA GLU A 17 -5.29 5.03 7.16
C GLU A 17 -5.10 3.60 6.69
N ASP A 18 -5.60 3.28 5.49
CA ASP A 18 -5.29 2.03 4.81
C ASP A 18 -4.35 2.29 3.63
N TYR A 19 -3.33 1.46 3.53
CA TYR A 19 -2.30 1.56 2.49
C TYR A 19 -2.58 0.52 1.41
N PHE A 20 -2.54 0.95 0.16
CA PHE A 20 -2.76 0.12 -1.03
C PHE A 20 -1.62 0.31 -2.02
N LEU A 21 -1.29 -0.73 -2.77
CA LEU A 21 -0.41 -0.64 -3.94
C LEU A 21 -1.24 -0.86 -5.21
N ILE A 22 -1.30 0.16 -6.06
CA ILE A 22 -1.99 0.10 -7.35
C ILE A 22 -0.96 -0.17 -8.44
N PHE A 23 -1.35 -0.97 -9.43
CA PHE A 23 -0.52 -1.29 -10.58
C PHE A 23 -1.18 -0.77 -11.85
N PHE A 24 -0.38 -0.26 -12.78
CA PHE A 24 -0.84 0.11 -14.11
C PHE A 24 0.26 -0.15 -15.15
N THR A 25 -0.14 -0.34 -16.41
CA THR A 25 0.79 -0.55 -17.52
C THR A 25 0.86 0.69 -18.39
N TYR A 26 2.09 1.12 -18.69
CA TYR A 26 2.35 2.22 -19.61
C TYR A 26 3.59 1.87 -20.45
N ALA A 27 3.54 2.08 -21.76
CA ALA A 27 4.65 1.78 -22.68
C ALA A 27 5.24 0.36 -22.49
N ASN A 28 4.38 -0.66 -22.39
CA ASN A 28 4.75 -2.08 -22.16
C ASN A 28 5.52 -2.35 -20.85
N GLN A 29 5.53 -1.40 -19.92
CA GLN A 29 6.14 -1.55 -18.60
C GLN A 29 5.05 -1.45 -17.53
N THR A 30 5.10 -2.33 -16.53
CA THR A 30 4.22 -2.25 -15.35
C THR A 30 4.86 -1.36 -14.29
N TYR A 31 4.07 -0.44 -13.78
CA TYR A 31 4.39 0.50 -12.73
C TYR A 31 3.50 0.28 -11.51
N GLU A 32 3.93 0.83 -10.37
CA GLU A 32 3.23 0.76 -9.11
C GLU A 32 3.25 2.10 -8.36
N VAL A 33 2.17 2.37 -7.62
CA VAL A 33 1.97 3.58 -6.81
C VAL A 33 1.28 3.19 -5.50
N GLU A 34 1.83 3.64 -4.37
CA GLU A 34 1.19 3.48 -3.06
C GLU A 34 0.11 4.55 -2.87
N LEU A 35 -1.08 4.15 -2.45
CA LEU A 35 -2.21 5.02 -2.13
C LEU A 35 -2.61 4.87 -0.66
N LEU A 36 -2.96 5.99 -0.05
CA LEU A 36 -3.56 6.13 1.26
C LEU A 36 -5.06 6.29 1.12
N ARG A 37 -5.84 5.45 1.78
CA ARG A 37 -7.27 5.65 1.97
C ARG A 37 -7.50 6.24 3.36
N THR A 38 -7.90 7.50 3.41
CA THR A 38 -8.10 8.24 4.66
C THR A 38 -9.59 8.55 4.84
N PRO A 39 -10.17 8.36 6.05
CA PRO A 39 -11.54 8.77 6.36
C PRO A 39 -11.71 10.28 6.14
N TYR A 40 -12.74 10.68 5.39
CA TYR A 40 -13.05 12.08 5.09
C TYR A 40 -14.54 12.25 4.79
N ASN A 41 -15.20 13.22 5.45
CA ASN A 41 -16.61 13.59 5.27
C ASN A 41 -17.57 12.39 5.07
N ASN A 42 -17.81 11.60 6.11
CA ASN A 42 -18.68 10.40 6.10
C ASN A 42 -18.32 9.34 5.02
N GLY A 43 -17.13 9.43 4.41
CA GLY A 43 -16.62 8.48 3.43
C GLY A 43 -15.10 8.41 3.50
N PHE A 44 -14.46 8.27 2.33
CA PHE A 44 -13.02 8.16 2.20
C PHE A 44 -12.50 8.97 1.02
N ILE A 45 -11.27 9.46 1.14
CA ILE A 45 -10.47 9.96 0.03
C ILE A 45 -9.28 9.04 -0.23
N PHE A 46 -8.80 9.05 -1.47
CA PHE A 46 -7.58 8.35 -1.86
C PHE A 46 -6.52 9.37 -2.27
N MET A 47 -5.35 9.28 -1.65
CA MET A 47 -4.22 10.15 -1.93
C MET A 47 -3.00 9.30 -2.24
N ALA A 48 -2.10 9.77 -3.11
CA ALA A 48 -0.83 9.07 -3.30
C ALA A 48 0.03 9.21 -2.04
N ASN A 49 0.62 8.11 -1.56
CA ASN A 49 1.60 8.17 -0.48
C ASN A 49 2.93 8.69 -1.04
N GLY A 50 3.05 10.02 -1.10
CA GLY A 50 4.06 10.68 -1.91
C GLY A 50 3.76 10.59 -3.42
N SER A 51 4.37 11.48 -4.20
CA SER A 51 4.14 11.57 -5.65
C SER A 51 5.04 10.61 -6.46
N LEU A 52 5.33 9.41 -5.94
CA LEU A 52 6.37 8.55 -6.49
C LEU A 52 5.78 7.33 -7.23
N VAL A 53 5.94 7.32 -8.55
CA VAL A 53 5.66 6.18 -9.42
C VAL A 53 6.93 5.35 -9.56
N HIS A 54 6.84 4.04 -9.29
CA HIS A 54 7.96 3.11 -9.44
C HIS A 54 7.66 2.00 -10.43
N LYS A 55 8.68 1.27 -10.88
CA LYS A 55 8.47 0.01 -11.61
C LYS A 55 7.90 -1.04 -10.65
N ALA A 56 7.05 -1.93 -11.16
CA ALA A 56 6.47 -3.00 -10.35
C ALA A 56 7.54 -3.84 -9.63
N GLY A 57 7.33 -4.10 -8.34
CA GLY A 57 8.23 -4.83 -7.46
C GLY A 57 9.23 -3.96 -6.67
N TYR A 58 9.28 -2.65 -6.92
CA TYR A 58 10.19 -1.75 -6.23
C TYR A 58 9.95 -1.75 -4.72
N TRP A 59 8.71 -1.57 -4.27
CA TRP A 59 8.41 -1.47 -2.84
C TRP A 59 8.58 -2.79 -2.11
N HIS A 60 8.20 -3.90 -2.75
CA HIS A 60 8.48 -5.26 -2.26
C HIS A 60 9.99 -5.51 -2.05
N SER A 61 10.85 -4.88 -2.86
CA SER A 61 12.31 -4.98 -2.71
C SER A 61 12.92 -4.00 -1.71
N THR A 62 12.33 -2.81 -1.57
CA THR A 62 12.89 -1.69 -0.81
C THR A 62 12.39 -1.65 0.64
N SER A 63 11.14 -2.07 0.89
CA SER A 63 10.52 -2.13 2.22
C SER A 63 9.73 -3.44 2.42
N PRO A 64 10.41 -4.61 2.50
CA PRO A 64 9.74 -5.90 2.54
C PRO A 64 8.73 -6.03 3.69
N ALA A 65 9.07 -5.52 4.88
CA ALA A 65 8.21 -5.59 6.05
C ALA A 65 6.87 -4.88 5.84
N GLY A 66 6.89 -3.68 5.23
CA GLY A 66 5.70 -2.87 4.96
C GLY A 66 4.84 -3.35 3.78
N TYR A 67 5.38 -4.25 2.96
CA TYR A 67 4.78 -4.77 1.72
C TYR A 67 4.71 -6.30 1.72
N SER A 68 4.56 -6.89 2.91
CA SER A 68 4.60 -8.34 3.12
C SER A 68 3.25 -9.03 2.99
N TYR A 69 2.15 -8.28 2.84
CA TYR A 69 0.79 -8.84 2.87
C TYR A 69 0.55 -9.88 1.77
N ARG A 70 1.06 -9.66 0.55
CA ARG A 70 1.03 -10.68 -0.51
C ARG A 70 1.75 -11.97 -0.11
N ASP A 71 2.91 -11.84 0.54
CA ASP A 71 3.69 -13.00 0.98
C ASP A 71 3.01 -13.73 2.15
N TYR A 72 2.34 -13.00 3.04
CA TYR A 72 1.46 -13.57 4.08
C TYR A 72 0.32 -14.39 3.48
N ILE A 73 -0.41 -13.85 2.49
CA ILE A 73 -1.47 -14.59 1.77
C ILE A 73 -0.92 -15.85 1.09
N ALA A 74 0.31 -15.79 0.58
CA ALA A 74 0.98 -16.90 -0.08
C ALA A 74 1.59 -17.92 0.91
N GLY A 75 1.43 -17.74 2.22
CA GLY A 75 1.98 -18.64 3.25
C GLY A 75 3.50 -18.57 3.38
N LYS A 76 4.14 -17.52 2.86
CA LYS A 76 5.58 -17.33 2.97
C LYS A 76 5.94 -16.66 4.30
N PRO A 77 7.18 -16.85 4.78
CA PRO A 77 7.68 -16.08 5.91
C PRO A 77 7.65 -14.58 5.57
N VAL A 78 7.00 -13.79 6.42
CA VAL A 78 7.07 -12.33 6.39
C VAL A 78 8.48 -11.92 6.84
N LYS A 79 9.17 -11.12 6.02
CA LYS A 79 10.55 -10.65 6.27
C LYS A 79 10.59 -9.23 6.81
#